data_AF-A0A531KQM8-F1
#
_entry.id   AF-A0A531KQM8-F1
#
_cell.length_a   1.000
_cell.length_b   1.000
_cell.length_c   1.000
_cell.angle_alpha   90.00
_cell.angle_beta   90.00
_cell.angle_gamma   90.00
#
_symmetry.space_group_name_H-M   'P 1'
#
loop_
_entity.id
_entity.type
_entity.pdbx_description
1 polymer ?
#
loop_
_entity_poly.entity_id
_entity_poly.type
_entity_poly.pdbx_seq_one_letter_code
_entity_poly.pdbx_strand_id
1 'polypeptide(L)'
;NPVVFEKLEEVNAAYDAGRCDVYTTDQSGLYGIRLTLGSPADHVVLPEIISKEPLGPAVRQGDDQWYHIVKWTYFALLQAEELGITKANVEEMKASDNPEIKRVLGQEADTKIGTDLGVSNDWVVNIVKAVGNYGEMFERNVGSGSPLKIARGINALWTKGGLQYAPPIR
;
A
#
# COMPACT_ATOMS: atom_id res chain seq x y z
N ASN A 1 -10.37 -0.19 -33.26
CA ASN A 1 -9.51 0.99 -33.00
C ASN A 1 -9.83 1.54 -31.62
N PRO A 2 -8.85 1.88 -30.77
CA PRO A 2 -9.12 2.44 -29.45
C PRO A 2 -9.77 3.83 -29.55
N VAL A 3 -10.69 4.12 -28.64
CA VAL A 3 -11.22 5.47 -28.43
C VAL A 3 -10.40 6.09 -27.30
N VAL A 4 -9.65 7.14 -27.62
CA VAL A 4 -8.69 7.76 -26.70
C VAL A 4 -9.31 9.02 -26.10
N PHE A 5 -9.13 9.20 -24.79
CA PHE A 5 -9.60 10.34 -24.03
C PHE A 5 -8.45 10.93 -23.23
N GLU A 6 -8.45 12.25 -23.03
CA GLU A 6 -7.44 12.94 -22.25
C GLU A 6 -7.80 12.99 -20.75
N LYS A 7 -9.10 12.99 -20.45
CA LYS A 7 -9.61 13.14 -19.07
C LYS A 7 -10.39 11.93 -18.61
N LEU A 8 -10.25 11.62 -17.32
CA LEU A 8 -10.94 10.51 -16.67
C LEU A 8 -12.47 10.68 -16.74
N GLU A 9 -12.97 11.90 -16.56
CA GLU A 9 -14.41 12.17 -16.59
C GLU A 9 -15.02 11.92 -17.97
N GLU A 10 -14.26 12.20 -19.04
CA GLU A 10 -14.71 12.03 -20.42
C GLU A 10 -14.84 10.54 -20.79
N VAL A 11 -13.86 9.72 -20.39
CA VAL A 11 -13.88 8.27 -20.64
C VAL A 11 -14.93 7.58 -19.78
N ASN A 12 -15.09 7.97 -18.51
CA ASN A 12 -16.14 7.43 -17.63
C ASN A 12 -17.53 7.70 -18.23
N ALA A 13 -17.81 8.95 -18.63
CA ALA A 13 -19.08 9.30 -19.26
C ALA A 13 -19.29 8.62 -20.62
N ALA A 14 -18.24 8.36 -21.39
CA ALA A 14 -18.34 7.63 -22.65
C ALA A 14 -18.70 6.15 -22.44
N TYR A 15 -18.03 5.48 -21.52
CA TYR A 15 -18.29 4.10 -21.16
C TYR A 15 -19.68 3.93 -20.55
N ASP A 16 -20.05 4.76 -19.58
CA ASP A 16 -21.35 4.69 -18.89
C ASP A 16 -22.53 4.99 -19.83
N ALA A 17 -22.32 5.83 -20.85
CA ALA A 17 -23.30 6.09 -21.91
C ALA A 17 -23.35 5.02 -23.01
N GLY A 18 -22.56 3.93 -22.90
CA GLY A 18 -22.51 2.86 -23.89
C GLY A 18 -21.86 3.24 -25.22
N ARG A 19 -21.08 4.33 -25.27
CA ARG A 19 -20.31 4.71 -26.47
C ARG A 19 -19.05 3.86 -26.65
N CYS A 20 -18.60 3.21 -25.58
CA CYS A 20 -17.46 2.29 -25.58
C CYS A 20 -17.92 0.95 -24.99
N ASP A 21 -17.58 -0.15 -25.68
CA ASP A 21 -17.98 -1.51 -25.24
C ASP A 21 -17.21 -1.98 -23.99
N VAL A 22 -15.95 -1.53 -23.84
CA VAL A 22 -15.03 -1.97 -22.79
C VAL A 22 -14.20 -0.78 -22.27
N TYR A 23 -13.93 -0.79 -20.97
CA TYR A 23 -13.03 0.12 -20.27
C TYR A 23 -11.74 -0.64 -19.88
N THR A 24 -10.55 -0.07 -20.13
CA THR A 24 -9.28 -0.66 -19.72
C THR A 24 -8.39 0.33 -18.94
N THR A 25 -7.83 -0.15 -17.82
CA THR A 25 -6.81 0.49 -16.98
C THR A 25 -6.32 -0.56 -15.96
N ASP A 26 -5.53 -0.17 -14.97
CA ASP A 26 -5.12 -1.04 -13.85
C ASP A 26 -6.34 -1.69 -13.19
N GLN A 27 -6.23 -2.96 -12.81
CA GLN A 27 -7.37 -3.69 -12.23
C GLN A 27 -7.93 -2.98 -10.98
N SER A 28 -7.06 -2.49 -10.09
CA SER A 28 -7.47 -1.71 -8.91
C SER A 28 -8.18 -0.41 -9.28
N GLY A 29 -7.73 0.26 -10.35
CA GLY A 29 -8.38 1.44 -10.92
C GLY A 29 -9.80 1.12 -11.41
N LEU A 30 -9.99 -0.02 -12.09
CA LEU A 30 -11.31 -0.47 -12.54
C LEU A 30 -12.30 -0.66 -11.37
N TYR A 31 -11.85 -1.21 -10.22
CA TYR A 31 -12.70 -1.31 -9.02
C TYR A 31 -13.14 0.07 -8.52
N GLY A 32 -12.24 1.06 -8.54
CA GLY A 32 -12.55 2.43 -8.14
C GLY A 32 -13.53 3.12 -9.10
N ILE A 33 -13.25 3.03 -10.41
CA ILE A 33 -14.08 3.62 -11.46
C ILE A 33 -15.49 3.04 -11.43
N ARG A 34 -15.63 1.72 -11.28
CA ARG A 34 -16.92 1.04 -11.21
C ARG A 34 -17.85 1.64 -10.14
N LEU A 35 -17.31 2.08 -9.00
CA LEU A 35 -18.09 2.68 -7.92
C LEU A 35 -18.65 4.08 -8.28
N THR A 36 -18.14 4.72 -9.32
CA THR A 36 -18.55 6.06 -9.77
C THR A 36 -19.57 6.05 -10.92
N LEU A 37 -19.88 4.88 -11.48
CA LEU A 37 -20.79 4.72 -12.62
C LEU A 37 -22.26 4.71 -12.15
N GLY A 38 -23.19 4.93 -13.09
CA GLY A 38 -24.63 5.00 -12.78
C GLY A 38 -25.19 3.74 -12.12
N SER A 39 -24.74 2.55 -12.56
CA SER A 39 -25.16 1.25 -12.03
C SER A 39 -23.96 0.33 -11.77
N PRO A 40 -23.20 0.52 -10.67
CA PRO A 40 -21.95 -0.22 -10.42
C PRO A 40 -22.06 -1.75 -10.50
N ALA A 41 -23.22 -2.30 -10.14
CA ALA A 41 -23.49 -3.74 -10.15
C ALA A 41 -23.57 -4.35 -11.57
N ASP A 42 -23.82 -3.53 -12.59
CA ASP A 42 -23.95 -3.98 -13.98
C ASP A 42 -22.58 -4.17 -14.67
N HIS A 43 -21.49 -3.78 -14.00
CA HIS A 43 -20.14 -3.81 -14.57
C HIS A 43 -19.28 -4.92 -13.96
N VAL A 44 -18.70 -5.74 -14.84
CA VAL A 44 -17.81 -6.85 -14.49
C VAL A 44 -16.39 -6.53 -14.91
N VAL A 45 -15.44 -6.71 -13.99
CA VAL A 45 -14.00 -6.74 -14.32
C VAL A 45 -13.65 -8.15 -14.76
N LEU A 46 -13.18 -8.30 -16.00
CA LEU A 46 -12.78 -9.59 -16.57
C LEU A 46 -11.54 -10.17 -15.85
N PRO A 47 -11.39 -11.50 -15.81
CA PRO A 47 -10.32 -12.15 -15.05
C PRO A 47 -8.93 -12.02 -15.68
N GLU A 48 -8.82 -11.71 -16.98
CA GLU A 48 -7.56 -11.62 -17.69
C GLU A 48 -6.70 -10.44 -17.23
N ILE A 49 -5.44 -10.73 -16.87
CA ILE A 49 -4.41 -9.72 -16.62
C ILE A 49 -3.43 -9.71 -17.80
N ILE A 50 -3.33 -8.58 -18.50
CA ILE A 50 -2.57 -8.46 -19.75
C ILE A 50 -1.24 -7.69 -19.62
N SER A 51 -0.97 -7.10 -18.46
CA SER A 51 0.27 -6.34 -18.18
C SER A 51 0.71 -6.47 -16.71
N LYS A 52 1.90 -5.96 -16.40
CA LYS A 52 2.46 -5.89 -15.04
C LYS A 52 2.60 -4.43 -14.63
N GLU A 53 1.81 -4.01 -13.65
CA GLU A 53 1.72 -2.60 -13.23
C GLU A 53 2.09 -2.46 -11.74
N PRO A 54 3.39 -2.50 -11.38
CA PRO A 54 3.82 -2.39 -9.98
C PRO A 54 3.81 -0.93 -9.52
N LEU A 55 2.73 -0.51 -8.86
CA LEU A 55 2.63 0.83 -8.29
C LEU A 55 3.55 0.96 -7.07
N GLY A 56 4.50 1.88 -7.15
CA GLY A 56 5.43 2.19 -6.06
C GLY A 56 5.63 3.70 -5.90
N PRO A 57 6.12 4.16 -4.74
CA PRO A 57 6.48 5.56 -4.56
C PRO A 57 7.54 5.99 -5.58
N ALA A 58 7.32 7.13 -6.23
CA ALA A 58 8.27 7.73 -7.16
C ALA A 58 8.90 8.98 -6.55
N VAL A 59 10.21 9.13 -6.68
CA VAL A 59 10.97 10.30 -6.22
C VAL A 59 11.95 10.76 -7.31
N ARG A 60 12.43 12.00 -7.20
CA ARG A 60 13.48 12.52 -8.09
C ARG A 60 14.81 11.81 -7.83
N GLN A 61 15.64 11.71 -8.87
CA GLN A 61 17.02 11.27 -8.74
C GLN A 61 17.90 12.36 -8.09
N GLY A 62 19.03 11.95 -7.50
CA GLY A 62 20.03 12.85 -6.91
C GLY A 62 19.75 13.28 -5.47
N ASP A 63 18.72 12.72 -4.83
CA ASP A 63 18.39 12.93 -3.42
C ASP A 63 18.25 11.57 -2.70
N ASP A 64 19.39 10.97 -2.37
CA ASP A 64 19.47 9.63 -1.81
C ASP A 64 18.85 9.56 -0.41
N GLN A 65 19.00 10.62 0.38
CA GLN A 65 18.40 10.68 1.72
C GLN A 65 16.88 10.62 1.62
N TRP A 66 16.27 11.43 0.75
CA TRP A 66 14.83 11.39 0.54
C TRP A 66 14.35 10.04 -0.02
N TYR A 67 15.09 9.48 -0.99
CA TYR A 67 14.82 8.14 -1.50
C TYR A 67 14.82 7.09 -0.39
N HIS A 68 15.81 7.13 0.50
CA HIS A 68 15.91 6.20 1.64
C HIS A 68 14.74 6.38 2.62
N ILE A 69 14.35 7.61 2.95
CA ILE A 69 13.20 7.87 3.84
C ILE A 69 11.92 7.27 3.26
N VAL A 70 11.63 7.51 1.98
CA VAL A 70 10.43 6.99 1.31
C VAL A 70 10.45 5.46 1.23
N LYS A 71 11.59 4.88 0.82
CA LYS A 71 11.78 3.43 0.72
C LYS A 71 11.61 2.73 2.07
N TRP A 72 12.25 3.24 3.11
CA TRP A 72 12.20 2.62 4.43
C TRP A 72 10.87 2.84 5.14
N THR A 73 10.16 3.94 4.87
CA THR A 73 8.77 4.11 5.32
C THR A 73 7.89 2.98 4.80
N TYR A 74 8.00 2.66 3.52
CA TYR A 74 7.25 1.55 2.93
C TYR A 74 7.59 0.20 3.57
N PHE A 75 8.87 -0.11 3.73
CA PHE A 75 9.30 -1.37 4.36
C PHE A 75 8.95 -1.47 5.83
N ALA A 76 8.93 -0.36 6.58
CA ALA A 76 8.46 -0.33 7.95
C ALA A 76 6.97 -0.71 8.07
N LEU A 77 6.12 -0.25 7.14
CA LEU A 77 4.71 -0.63 7.11
C LEU A 77 4.52 -2.14 6.92
N LEU A 78 5.34 -2.76 6.04
CA LEU A 78 5.33 -4.20 5.79
C LEU A 78 5.85 -5.00 6.98
N GLN A 79 6.99 -4.60 7.56
CA GLN A 79 7.56 -5.26 8.74
C GLN A 79 6.65 -5.14 9.96
N ALA A 80 5.98 -4.00 10.14
CA ALA A 80 4.98 -3.85 11.19
C ALA A 80 3.84 -4.85 11.02
N GLU A 81 3.33 -5.06 9.80
CA GLU A 81 2.30 -6.07 9.54
C GLU A 81 2.83 -7.49 9.81
N GLU A 82 4.03 -7.81 9.32
CA GLU A 82 4.65 -9.12 9.47
C GLU A 82 4.89 -9.49 10.95
N LEU A 83 5.24 -8.51 11.78
CA LEU A 83 5.45 -8.65 13.22
C LEU A 83 4.17 -8.50 14.06
N GLY A 84 3.00 -8.29 13.44
CA GLY A 84 1.74 -8.08 14.15
C GLY A 84 1.66 -6.77 14.95
N ILE A 85 2.49 -5.78 14.60
CA ILE A 85 2.46 -4.43 15.15
C ILE A 85 1.37 -3.65 14.41
N THR A 86 0.42 -3.12 15.14
CA THR A 86 -0.76 -2.42 14.63
C THR A 86 -0.86 -1.04 15.25
N LYS A 87 -1.72 -0.18 14.68
CA LYS A 87 -2.03 1.12 15.29
C LYS A 87 -2.54 0.98 16.74
N ALA A 88 -3.26 -0.10 17.04
CA ALA A 88 -3.86 -0.34 18.35
C ALA A 88 -2.85 -0.78 19.42
N ASN A 89 -1.81 -1.54 19.05
CA ASN A 89 -0.88 -2.15 20.01
C ASN A 89 0.55 -1.58 19.95
N VAL A 90 0.88 -0.67 19.04
CA VAL A 90 2.26 -0.19 18.84
C VAL A 90 2.90 0.36 20.12
N GLU A 91 2.13 1.03 20.98
CA GLU A 91 2.65 1.53 22.26
C GLU A 91 2.98 0.43 23.26
N GLU A 92 2.14 -0.61 23.32
CA GLU A 92 2.40 -1.80 24.14
C GLU A 92 3.62 -2.57 23.61
N MET A 93 3.70 -2.72 22.28
CA MET A 93 4.77 -3.46 21.61
C MET A 93 6.16 -2.84 21.82
N LYS A 94 6.26 -1.56 22.24
CA LYS A 94 7.54 -0.97 22.66
C LYS A 94 8.18 -1.70 23.85
N ALA A 95 7.39 -2.36 24.69
CA ALA A 95 7.87 -3.14 25.82
C ALA A 95 8.12 -4.63 25.47
N SER A 96 7.87 -5.05 24.22
CA SER A 96 8.06 -6.44 23.77
C SER A 96 9.48 -6.93 24.01
N ASP A 97 9.65 -8.15 24.51
CA ASP A 97 10.97 -8.78 24.67
C ASP A 97 11.56 -9.38 23.40
N ASN A 98 10.78 -9.47 22.31
CA ASN A 98 11.28 -9.92 21.01
C ASN A 98 12.33 -8.91 20.47
N PRO A 99 13.59 -9.33 20.24
CA PRO A 99 14.66 -8.44 19.75
C PRO A 99 14.36 -7.78 18.41
N GLU A 100 13.62 -8.45 17.53
CA GLU A 100 13.23 -7.89 16.24
C GLU A 100 12.24 -6.75 16.40
N ILE A 101 11.22 -6.92 17.26
CA ILE A 101 10.25 -5.85 17.57
C ILE A 101 10.96 -4.69 18.28
N LYS A 102 11.85 -4.97 19.26
CA LYS A 102 12.63 -3.91 19.93
C LYS A 102 13.38 -3.07 18.92
N ARG A 103 14.05 -3.71 17.94
CA ARG A 103 14.82 -3.02 16.91
C ARG A 103 13.96 -2.21 15.96
N VAL A 104 12.90 -2.82 15.42
CA VAL A 104 11.97 -2.15 14.49
C VAL A 104 11.34 -0.92 15.15
N LEU A 105 10.99 -1.01 16.43
CA LEU A 105 10.38 0.10 17.17
C LEU A 105 11.40 1.06 17.81
N GLY A 106 12.71 0.88 17.57
CA GLY A 106 13.74 1.77 18.09
C GLY A 106 13.95 1.72 19.60
N GLN A 107 13.69 0.57 20.22
CA GLN A 107 13.79 0.31 21.67
C GLN A 107 15.08 -0.44 22.05
N GLU A 108 15.93 -0.80 21.09
CA GLU A 108 17.29 -1.27 21.38
C GLU A 108 18.13 -0.11 21.96
N ALA A 109 18.89 -0.40 23.02
CA ALA A 109 19.83 0.56 23.59
C ALA A 109 20.85 1.00 22.52
N ASP A 110 21.16 2.30 22.49
CA ASP A 110 22.14 2.91 21.57
C ASP A 110 21.87 2.71 20.07
N THR A 111 20.65 2.33 19.69
CA THR A 111 20.28 2.18 18.27
C THR A 111 20.46 3.50 17.52
N LYS A 112 20.96 3.41 16.28
CA LYS A 112 21.14 4.56 15.37
C LYS A 112 20.35 4.44 14.07
N ILE A 113 19.51 3.41 13.94
CA ILE A 113 18.81 3.11 12.68
C ILE A 113 17.99 4.31 12.19
N GLY A 114 17.22 4.95 13.09
CA GLY A 114 16.45 6.14 12.72
C GLY A 114 17.34 7.35 12.47
N THR A 115 18.32 7.59 13.34
CA THR A 115 19.20 8.77 13.21
C THR A 115 20.10 8.72 11.98
N ASP A 116 20.58 7.54 11.59
CA ASP A 116 21.38 7.34 10.37
C ASP A 116 20.51 7.50 9.11
N LEU A 117 19.19 7.23 9.22
CA LEU A 117 18.20 7.56 8.19
C LEU A 117 17.86 9.07 8.16
N GLY A 118 18.26 9.83 9.19
CA GLY A 118 17.98 11.26 9.33
C GLY A 118 16.64 11.58 10.02
N VAL A 119 16.06 10.63 10.74
CA VAL A 119 14.81 10.76 11.51
C VAL A 119 15.01 10.36 12.97
N SER A 120 13.97 10.49 13.80
CA SER A 120 14.03 10.00 15.19
C SER A 120 14.04 8.47 15.25
N ASN A 121 14.61 7.88 16.31
CA ASN A 121 14.67 6.41 16.45
C ASN A 121 13.30 5.75 16.61
N ASP A 122 12.27 6.49 17.03
CA ASP A 122 10.89 6.04 17.12
C ASP A 122 10.10 6.21 15.79
N TRP A 123 10.79 6.41 14.66
CA TRP A 123 10.15 6.67 13.36
C TRP A 123 9.10 5.61 12.95
N VAL A 124 9.34 4.31 13.19
CA VAL A 124 8.35 3.26 12.91
C VAL A 124 7.15 3.35 13.83
N VAL A 125 7.35 3.66 15.11
CA VAL A 125 6.24 3.91 16.06
C VAL A 125 5.38 5.07 15.53
N ASN A 126 6.01 6.14 15.08
CA ASN A 126 5.31 7.32 14.55
C ASN A 126 4.53 7.00 13.26
N ILE A 127 5.10 6.21 12.35
CA ILE A 127 4.40 5.73 11.14
C ILE A 127 3.16 4.91 11.53
N VAL A 128 3.32 3.89 12.36
CA VAL A 128 2.23 2.98 12.72
C VAL A 128 1.15 3.69 13.53
N LYS A 129 1.51 4.63 14.42
CA LYS A 129 0.53 5.50 15.10
C LYS A 129 -0.27 6.34 14.12
N ALA A 130 0.38 6.92 13.11
CA ALA A 130 -0.28 7.79 12.17
C ALA A 130 -1.26 6.98 11.29
N VAL A 131 -0.78 5.92 10.63
CA VAL A 131 -1.49 5.27 9.53
C VAL A 131 -1.74 3.78 9.71
N GLY A 132 -1.29 3.16 10.80
CA GLY A 132 -1.28 1.71 10.97
C GLY A 132 -0.18 1.04 10.15
N ASN A 133 -0.17 -0.29 10.13
CA ASN A 133 0.68 -1.08 9.26
C ASN A 133 0.11 -1.20 7.84
N TYR A 134 0.83 -1.89 6.94
CA TYR A 134 0.41 -2.07 5.55
C TYR A 134 -0.97 -2.74 5.42
N GLY A 135 -1.23 -3.81 6.17
CA GLY A 135 -2.50 -4.51 6.18
C GLY A 135 -3.66 -3.60 6.62
N GLU A 136 -3.47 -2.81 7.68
CA GLU A 136 -4.48 -1.84 8.15
C GLU A 136 -4.77 -0.76 7.09
N MET A 137 -3.73 -0.29 6.40
CA MET A 137 -3.90 0.65 5.27
C MET A 137 -4.65 0.01 4.10
N PHE A 138 -4.31 -1.22 3.74
CA PHE A 138 -4.95 -1.94 2.66
C PHE A 138 -6.44 -2.16 2.96
N GLU A 139 -6.74 -2.75 4.11
CA GLU A 139 -8.10 -3.15 4.47
C GLU A 139 -9.07 -1.97 4.57
N ARG A 140 -8.63 -0.82 5.11
CA ARG A 140 -9.52 0.34 5.23
C ARG A 140 -9.80 1.06 3.90
N ASN A 141 -8.85 1.01 2.95
CA ASN A 141 -8.94 1.81 1.73
C ASN A 141 -9.45 1.00 0.53
N VAL A 142 -8.95 -0.22 0.34
CA VAL A 142 -9.22 -1.03 -0.86
C VAL A 142 -9.71 -2.44 -0.54
N GLY A 143 -9.42 -2.95 0.65
CA GLY A 143 -9.71 -4.31 1.06
C GLY A 143 -11.14 -4.54 1.54
N SER A 144 -11.29 -5.51 2.44
CA SER A 144 -12.59 -5.95 2.96
C SER A 144 -13.32 -4.87 3.77
N GLY A 145 -12.59 -3.90 4.33
CA GLY A 145 -13.14 -2.76 5.04
C GLY A 145 -13.66 -1.63 4.14
N SER A 146 -13.38 -1.66 2.83
CA SER A 146 -13.78 -0.61 1.90
C SER A 146 -14.90 -1.06 0.95
N PRO A 147 -15.55 -0.15 0.21
CA PRO A 147 -16.53 -0.53 -0.82
C PRO A 147 -15.93 -1.31 -1.99
N LEU A 148 -14.61 -1.27 -2.19
CA LEU A 148 -13.95 -1.92 -3.33
C LEU A 148 -13.84 -3.43 -3.16
N LYS A 149 -13.68 -3.92 -1.91
CA LYS A 149 -13.60 -5.34 -1.57
C LYS A 149 -12.50 -6.10 -2.33
N ILE A 150 -11.36 -5.46 -2.59
CA ILE A 150 -10.24 -6.07 -3.30
C ILE A 150 -9.56 -7.07 -2.36
N ALA A 151 -9.40 -8.32 -2.81
CA ALA A 151 -8.63 -9.32 -2.07
C ALA A 151 -7.13 -8.99 -2.11
N ARG A 152 -6.37 -9.37 -1.08
CA ARG A 152 -4.92 -9.11 -1.00
C ARG A 152 -4.15 -9.61 -2.23
N GLY A 153 -4.39 -10.85 -2.66
CA GLY A 153 -3.72 -11.43 -3.84
C GLY A 153 -2.20 -11.24 -3.80
N ILE A 154 -1.62 -10.71 -4.88
CA ILE A 154 -0.17 -10.42 -4.95
C ILE A 154 0.30 -9.37 -3.92
N ASN A 155 -0.61 -8.57 -3.36
CA ASN A 155 -0.34 -7.61 -2.29
C ASN A 155 -0.39 -8.24 -0.89
N ALA A 156 -0.58 -9.55 -0.76
CA ALA A 156 -0.35 -10.25 0.51
C ALA A 156 1.14 -10.21 0.89
N LEU A 157 1.43 -10.36 2.19
CA LEU A 157 2.79 -10.58 2.65
C LEU A 157 3.40 -11.81 1.96
N TRP A 158 4.72 -11.79 1.78
CA TRP A 158 5.46 -12.89 1.19
C TRP A 158 5.26 -14.22 1.94
N THR A 159 5.16 -14.17 3.28
CA THR A 159 4.85 -15.33 4.14
C THR A 159 3.40 -15.82 4.01
N LYS A 160 2.55 -15.08 3.30
CA LYS A 160 1.12 -15.36 3.07
C LYS A 160 0.81 -15.57 1.58
N GLY A 161 1.82 -15.90 0.77
CA GLY A 161 1.67 -16.24 -0.64
C GLY A 161 1.59 -15.05 -1.60
N GLY A 162 1.85 -13.83 -1.12
CA GLY A 162 1.95 -12.64 -1.97
C GLY A 162 3.40 -12.26 -2.27
N LEU A 163 3.59 -11.02 -2.75
CA LEU A 163 4.89 -10.48 -3.18
C LEU A 163 5.39 -9.36 -2.26
N GLN A 164 4.62 -8.98 -1.23
CA GLN A 164 5.02 -7.91 -0.34
C GLN A 164 6.09 -8.39 0.65
N TYR A 165 7.34 -8.02 0.36
CA TYR A 165 8.53 -8.39 1.11
C TYR A 165 9.31 -7.14 1.52
N ALA A 166 9.57 -6.99 2.82
CA ALA A 166 10.46 -5.96 3.33
C ALA A 166 11.86 -6.54 3.55
N PRO A 167 12.93 -5.93 3.00
CA PRO A 167 14.27 -6.12 3.51
C PRO A 167 14.32 -5.83 5.02
N PRO A 168 15.08 -6.58 5.82
CA PRO A 168 15.07 -6.46 7.28
C PRO A 168 15.55 -5.08 7.75
N ILE A 169 14.89 -4.52 8.78
CA ILE A 169 15.44 -3.37 9.53
C ILE A 169 16.47 -3.96 10.52
N ARG A 170 17.74 -3.97 10.09
CA ARG A 170 18.86 -4.60 10.80
C ARG A 170 20.10 -3.75 10.72
#